data_AF-A0AAW2PGV9-F1
#
_entry.id   AF-A0AAW2PGV9-F1
#
_cell.length_a   1.000
_cell.length_b   1.000
_cell.length_c   1.000
_cell.angle_alpha   90.00
_cell.angle_beta   90.00
_cell.angle_gamma   90.00
#
_symmetry.space_group_name_H-M   'P 1'
#
loop_
_entity.id
_entity.type
_entity.pdbx_description
1 polymer ?
#
loop_
_entity_poly.entity_id
_entity_poly.type
_entity_poly.pdbx_seq_one_letter_code
_entity_poly.pdbx_strand_id
1 'polypeptide(L)'
;MADLNHDHFQCCFKNWMLQQHQDLEELVNALSPNSEVADHELKLLVEKGIKHFEEYRRRRALMAQHYAPSFFYPTWCTSFETAFLWIGGCRPSLVFRLVYSVCGTELSGQLSEILRGERKGNLADISAHQLEMINTLHCKTVREEDMMSTRMASLQA
;
A
#
# COMPACT_ATOMS: atom_id res chain seq x y z
N MET A 1 21.09 -7.34 -0.99
CA MET A 1 19.87 -7.70 -1.74
C MET A 1 18.68 -6.81 -1.39
N ALA A 2 18.44 -6.49 -0.10
CA ALA A 2 17.37 -5.57 0.31
C ALA A 2 17.51 -4.15 -0.31
N ASP A 3 18.72 -3.59 -0.33
CA ASP A 3 18.97 -2.24 -0.88
C ASP A 3 18.71 -2.14 -2.39
N LEU A 4 19.04 -3.19 -3.15
CA LEU A 4 18.87 -3.20 -4.61
C LEU A 4 17.39 -3.22 -5.02
N ASN A 5 16.56 -3.93 -4.25
CA ASN A 5 15.11 -3.94 -4.43
C ASN A 5 14.50 -2.59 -4.03
N HIS A 6 15.06 -1.97 -2.99
CA HIS A 6 14.62 -0.68 -2.50
C HIS A 6 14.79 0.43 -3.55
N ASP A 7 15.97 0.54 -4.14
CA ASP A 7 16.28 1.52 -5.19
C ASP A 7 15.39 1.31 -6.42
N HIS A 8 15.12 0.04 -6.77
CA HIS A 8 14.25 -0.31 -7.87
C HIS A 8 12.79 0.13 -7.62
N PHE A 9 12.27 -0.05 -6.40
CA PHE A 9 10.93 0.43 -6.03
C PHE A 9 10.83 1.95 -6.08
N GLN A 10 11.84 2.65 -5.55
CA GLN A 10 11.88 4.10 -5.59
C GLN A 10 11.93 4.63 -7.03
N CYS A 11 12.75 4.02 -7.90
CA CYS A 11 12.84 4.40 -9.31
C CYS A 11 11.49 4.21 -10.03
N CYS A 12 10.85 3.06 -9.82
CA CYS A 12 9.52 2.78 -10.38
C CYS A 12 8.48 3.80 -9.93
N PHE A 13 8.44 4.14 -8.64
CA PHE A 13 7.55 5.16 -8.09
C PHE A 13 7.79 6.54 -8.73
N LYS A 14 9.04 6.99 -8.80
CA LYS A 14 9.40 8.29 -9.40
C LYS A 14 9.01 8.38 -10.88
N ASN A 15 9.26 7.31 -11.64
CA ASN A 15 8.87 7.25 -13.05
C ASN A 15 7.35 7.32 -13.22
N TRP A 16 6.59 6.63 -12.36
CA TRP A 16 5.14 6.72 -12.37
C TRP A 16 4.63 8.12 -12.02
N MET A 17 5.21 8.78 -11.00
CA MET A 17 4.86 10.15 -10.65
C MET A 17 5.07 11.12 -11.83
N LEU A 18 6.18 10.97 -12.55
CA LEU A 18 6.45 11.77 -13.75
C LEU A 18 5.43 11.48 -14.85
N GLN A 19 5.13 10.21 -15.13
CA GLN A 19 4.14 9.83 -16.14
C GLN A 19 2.75 10.37 -15.79
N GLN A 20 2.34 10.27 -14.53
CA GLN A 20 1.05 10.76 -14.06
C GLN A 20 0.96 12.29 -14.18
N HIS A 21 2.06 13.00 -13.90
CA HIS A 21 2.13 14.45 -14.07
C HIS A 21 1.96 14.84 -15.55
N GLN A 22 2.65 14.16 -16.47
CA GLN A 22 2.52 14.39 -17.91
C GLN A 22 1.10 14.10 -18.41
N ASP A 23 0.49 12.99 -17.99
CA ASP A 23 -0.88 12.64 -18.37
C ASP A 23 -1.88 13.70 -17.86
N LEU A 24 -1.65 14.24 -16.67
CA LEU A 24 -2.46 15.32 -16.10
C LEU A 24 -2.29 16.63 -16.87
N GLU A 25 -1.06 17.02 -17.20
CA GLU A 25 -0.79 18.23 -17.99
C GLU A 25 -1.48 18.15 -19.36
N GLU A 26 -1.41 17.00 -20.04
CA GLU A 26 -2.11 16.77 -21.31
C GLU A 26 -3.63 16.94 -21.16
N LEU A 27 -4.22 16.35 -20.12
CA LEU A 27 -5.66 16.50 -19.84
C LEU A 27 -6.06 17.94 -19.54
N VAL A 28 -5.28 18.66 -18.73
CA VAL A 28 -5.53 20.07 -18.39
C VAL A 28 -5.43 20.95 -19.64
N ASN A 29 -4.42 20.72 -20.49
CA ASN A 29 -4.26 21.46 -21.74
C ASN A 29 -5.41 21.20 -22.71
N ALA A 30 -5.86 19.95 -22.82
CA ALA A 30 -7.00 19.59 -23.67
C ALA A 30 -8.32 20.24 -23.22
N LEU A 31 -8.48 20.49 -21.91
CA LEU A 31 -9.65 21.15 -21.31
C LEU A 31 -9.56 22.68 -21.28
N SER A 32 -8.45 23.26 -21.75
CA SER A 32 -8.25 24.72 -21.74
C SER A 32 -9.30 25.41 -22.62
N PRO A 33 -9.83 26.59 -22.23
CA PRO A 33 -10.90 27.28 -22.97
C PRO A 33 -10.54 27.68 -24.42
N ASN A 34 -9.26 27.65 -24.78
CA ASN A 34 -8.78 27.91 -26.15
C ASN A 34 -8.52 26.63 -26.96
N SER A 35 -8.83 25.46 -26.40
CA SER A 35 -8.60 24.14 -27.00
C SER A 35 -9.82 23.71 -27.80
N GLU A 36 -9.64 23.44 -29.10
CA GLU A 36 -10.65 22.82 -29.98
C GLU A 36 -10.50 21.29 -30.04
N VAL A 37 -10.11 20.67 -28.92
CA VAL A 37 -9.94 19.21 -28.86
C VAL A 37 -11.30 18.52 -28.94
N ALA A 38 -11.43 17.57 -29.87
CA ALA A 38 -12.68 16.83 -30.05
C ALA A 38 -12.93 15.87 -28.86
N ASP A 39 -14.21 15.63 -28.52
CA ASP A 39 -14.60 14.69 -27.46
C ASP A 39 -13.94 13.30 -27.59
N HIS A 40 -13.76 12.82 -28.82
CA HIS A 40 -13.07 11.56 -29.09
C HIS A 40 -11.60 11.59 -28.63
N GLU A 41 -10.89 12.69 -28.89
CA GLU A 41 -9.49 12.85 -28.46
C GLU A 41 -9.39 12.97 -26.94
N LEU A 42 -10.32 13.68 -26.30
CA LEU A 42 -10.39 13.74 -24.84
C LEU A 42 -10.60 12.34 -24.23
N LYS A 43 -11.48 11.53 -24.84
CA LYS A 43 -11.69 10.13 -24.42
C LYS A 43 -10.42 9.31 -24.55
N LEU A 44 -9.66 9.46 -25.62
CA LEU A 44 -8.37 8.77 -25.79
C LEU A 44 -7.35 9.16 -24.72
N LEU A 45 -7.29 10.44 -24.32
CA LEU A 45 -6.41 10.89 -23.23
C LEU A 45 -6.80 10.26 -21.88
N VAL A 46 -8.11 10.18 -21.59
CA VAL A 46 -8.60 9.49 -20.39
C VAL A 46 -8.25 8.00 -20.42
N GLU A 47 -8.48 7.32 -21.55
CA GLU A 47 -8.14 5.91 -21.72
C GLU A 47 -6.63 5.65 -21.56
N LYS A 48 -5.80 6.54 -22.09
CA LYS A 48 -4.34 6.51 -21.90
C LYS A 48 -3.97 6.60 -20.42
N GLY A 49 -4.52 7.59 -19.68
CA GLY A 49 -4.25 7.76 -18.26
C GLY A 49 -4.69 6.54 -17.42
N ILE A 50 -5.86 5.98 -17.71
CA ILE A 50 -6.34 4.74 -17.08
C ILE A 50 -5.37 3.59 -17.33
N LYS A 51 -4.94 3.40 -18.59
CA LYS A 51 -4.00 2.34 -18.96
C LYS A 51 -2.64 2.47 -18.25
N HIS A 52 -2.11 3.68 -18.13
CA HIS A 52 -0.87 3.93 -17.39
C HIS A 52 -1.02 3.62 -15.90
N PHE A 53 -2.16 3.97 -15.30
CA PHE A 53 -2.46 3.63 -13.91
C PHE A 53 -2.56 2.12 -13.69
N GLU A 54 -3.25 1.39 -14.57
CA GLU A 54 -3.35 -0.07 -14.51
C GLU A 54 -1.99 -0.76 -14.62
N GLU A 55 -1.14 -0.29 -15.54
CA GLU A 55 0.21 -0.83 -15.70
C GLU A 55 1.07 -0.59 -14.46
N TYR A 56 1.02 0.62 -13.88
CA TYR A 56 1.70 0.90 -12.62
C TYR A 56 1.18 0.02 -11.48
N ARG A 57 -0.14 -0.12 -11.34
CA ARG A 57 -0.77 -0.99 -10.33
C ARG A 57 -0.28 -2.43 -10.48
N ARG A 58 -0.21 -2.96 -11.70
CA ARG A 58 0.28 -4.31 -12.00
C ARG A 58 1.76 -4.47 -11.62
N ARG A 59 2.62 -3.51 -12.00
CA ARG A 59 4.05 -3.52 -11.61
C ARG A 59 4.22 -3.47 -10.10
N ARG A 60 3.50 -2.57 -9.43
CA ARG A 60 3.49 -2.44 -7.98
C ARG A 60 3.08 -3.76 -7.31
N ALA A 61 2.05 -4.44 -7.82
CA ALA A 61 1.62 -5.72 -7.29
C ALA A 61 2.68 -6.82 -7.42
N LEU A 62 3.37 -6.91 -8.57
CA LEU A 62 4.48 -7.85 -8.76
C LEU A 62 5.64 -7.54 -7.81
N MET A 63 6.00 -6.26 -7.68
CA MET A 63 7.06 -5.81 -6.77
C MET A 63 6.73 -6.12 -5.30
N ALA A 64 5.47 -5.96 -4.89
CA ALA A 64 5.03 -6.27 -3.54
C ALA A 64 5.15 -7.76 -3.17
N GLN A 65 5.12 -8.66 -4.15
CA GLN A 65 5.39 -10.09 -3.92
C GLN A 65 6.83 -10.35 -3.48
N HIS A 66 7.78 -9.50 -3.86
CA HIS A 66 9.18 -9.61 -3.47
C HIS A 66 9.45 -8.98 -2.09
N TYR A 67 8.85 -7.82 -1.80
CA TYR A 67 9.00 -7.16 -0.50
C TYR A 67 7.84 -6.20 -0.20
N ALA A 68 6.75 -6.76 0.35
CA ALA A 68 5.54 -6.01 0.68
C ALA A 68 5.73 -4.85 1.69
N PRO A 69 6.58 -4.93 2.74
CA PRO A 69 6.66 -3.89 3.76
C PRO A 69 7.01 -2.49 3.21
N SER A 70 7.84 -2.41 2.18
CA SER A 70 8.20 -1.12 1.54
C SER A 70 7.01 -0.38 0.94
N PHE A 71 5.88 -1.04 0.67
CA PHE A 71 4.68 -0.40 0.13
C PHE A 71 3.71 0.10 1.21
N PHE A 72 3.87 -0.35 2.46
CA PHE A 72 3.12 0.14 3.62
C PHE A 72 3.85 1.30 4.30
N TYR A 73 5.19 1.31 4.23
CA TYR A 73 6.02 2.41 4.70
C TYR A 73 7.09 2.74 3.64
N PRO A 74 6.71 3.47 2.58
CA PRO A 74 7.64 3.85 1.53
C PRO A 74 8.61 4.94 2.03
N THR A 75 9.88 4.59 2.24
CA THR A 75 10.92 5.57 2.66
C THR A 75 11.29 6.57 1.57
N TRP A 76 10.81 6.37 0.35
CA TRP A 76 10.95 7.33 -0.75
C TRP A 76 9.84 8.39 -0.77
N CYS A 77 8.86 8.30 0.11
CA CYS A 77 7.86 9.34 0.33
C CYS A 77 8.32 10.30 1.43
N THR A 78 7.91 11.55 1.33
CA THR A 78 8.08 12.54 2.39
C THR A 78 7.29 12.14 3.63
N SER A 79 7.65 12.72 4.78
CA SER A 79 6.88 12.55 6.01
C SER A 79 5.42 13.02 5.85
N PHE A 80 5.19 14.04 5.04
CA PHE A 80 3.86 14.56 4.71
C PHE A 80 3.04 13.56 3.88
N GLU A 81 3.60 13.03 2.79
CA GLU A 81 2.93 12.01 1.96
C GLU A 81 2.66 10.72 2.76
N THR A 82 3.59 10.33 3.62
CA THR A 82 3.44 9.18 4.53
C THR A 82 2.32 9.43 5.54
N ALA A 83 2.21 10.64 6.08
CA ALA A 83 1.09 11.03 6.95
C ALA A 83 -0.25 11.02 6.20
N PHE A 84 -0.27 11.42 4.92
CA PHE A 84 -1.48 11.35 4.08
C PHE A 84 -1.95 9.92 3.81
N LEU A 85 -1.04 8.96 3.60
CA LEU A 85 -1.40 7.54 3.56
C LEU A 85 -2.12 7.11 4.84
N TRP A 86 -1.63 7.58 5.98
CA TRP A 86 -2.20 7.35 7.31
C TRP A 86 -3.61 7.95 7.48
N ILE A 87 -3.76 9.24 7.14
CA ILE A 87 -5.04 9.97 7.22
C ILE A 87 -6.06 9.37 6.25
N GLY A 88 -5.61 8.94 5.07
CA GLY A 88 -6.43 8.26 4.05
C GLY A 88 -6.89 6.86 4.43
N GLY A 89 -6.67 6.42 5.68
CA GLY A 89 -7.19 5.16 6.22
C GLY A 89 -6.20 3.99 6.22
N CYS A 90 -4.98 4.16 5.69
CA CYS A 90 -3.95 3.12 5.75
C CYS A 90 -3.15 3.20 7.06
N ARG A 91 -3.86 3.12 8.19
CA ARG A 91 -3.21 3.04 9.51
C ARG A 91 -2.38 1.75 9.63
N PRO A 92 -1.13 1.78 10.09
CA PRO A 92 -0.24 0.62 10.27
C PRO A 92 -0.87 -0.53 11.04
N SER A 93 -1.75 -0.26 12.01
CA SER A 93 -2.52 -1.25 12.76
C SER A 93 -3.35 -2.16 11.85
N LEU A 94 -3.73 -1.69 10.65
CA LEU A 94 -4.45 -2.47 9.65
C LEU A 94 -3.67 -3.72 9.21
N VAL A 95 -2.34 -3.65 9.12
CA VAL A 95 -1.50 -4.82 8.74
C VAL A 95 -1.67 -5.95 9.76
N PHE A 96 -1.69 -5.63 11.04
CA PHE A 96 -1.87 -6.63 12.10
C PHE A 96 -3.28 -7.26 12.04
N ARG A 97 -4.31 -6.46 11.78
CA ARG A 97 -5.68 -6.97 11.60
C ARG A 97 -5.78 -7.91 10.41
N LEU A 98 -5.10 -7.59 9.30
CA LEU A 98 -5.01 -8.48 8.14
C LEU A 98 -4.31 -9.78 8.50
N VAL A 99 -3.18 -9.72 9.22
CA VAL A 99 -2.49 -10.92 9.71
C VAL A 99 -3.45 -11.80 10.52
N TYR A 100 -4.13 -11.26 11.53
CA TYR A 100 -5.08 -12.05 12.34
C TYR A 100 -6.21 -12.65 11.51
N SER A 101 -6.76 -11.88 10.57
CA SER A 101 -7.84 -12.34 9.69
C SER A 101 -7.40 -13.50 8.79
N VAL A 102 -6.23 -13.37 8.14
CA VAL A 102 -5.69 -14.41 7.27
C VAL A 102 -5.28 -15.64 8.08
N CYS A 103 -4.60 -15.45 9.22
CA CYS A 103 -4.26 -16.53 10.15
C CYS A 103 -5.51 -17.34 10.55
N GLY A 104 -6.57 -16.65 10.98
CA GLY A 104 -7.81 -17.29 11.40
C GLY A 104 -8.51 -18.04 10.26
N THR A 105 -8.50 -17.47 9.05
CA THR A 105 -9.09 -18.09 7.86
C THR A 105 -8.33 -19.34 7.45
N GLU A 106 -6.99 -19.26 7.37
CA GLU A 106 -6.15 -20.40 7.00
C GLU A 106 -6.19 -21.50 8.06
N LEU A 107 -6.16 -21.15 9.35
CA LEU A 107 -6.28 -22.08 10.46
C LEU A 107 -7.61 -22.84 10.41
N SER A 108 -8.72 -22.13 10.20
CA SER A 108 -10.05 -22.75 10.09
C SER A 108 -10.13 -23.71 8.90
N GLY A 109 -9.59 -23.32 7.76
CA GLY A 109 -9.59 -24.16 6.55
C GLY A 109 -8.70 -25.40 6.62
N GLN A 110 -7.68 -25.41 7.49
CA GLN A 110 -6.65 -26.46 7.56
C GLN A 110 -6.54 -27.11 8.94
N LEU A 111 -7.52 -26.88 9.83
CA LEU A 111 -7.47 -27.35 11.22
C LEU A 111 -7.25 -28.87 11.33
N SER A 112 -7.90 -29.66 10.49
CA SER A 112 -7.78 -31.12 10.48
C SER A 112 -6.38 -31.60 10.07
N GLU A 113 -5.73 -30.92 9.13
CA GLU A 113 -4.36 -31.20 8.67
C GLU A 113 -3.35 -30.82 9.77
N ILE A 114 -3.53 -29.65 10.38
CA ILE A 114 -2.69 -29.17 11.49
C ILE A 114 -2.76 -30.10 12.70
N LEU A 115 -3.95 -30.60 13.05
CA LEU A 115 -4.13 -31.58 14.13
C LEU A 115 -3.48 -32.94 13.83
N ARG A 116 -3.28 -33.29 12.55
CA ARG A 116 -2.51 -34.46 12.12
C ARG A 116 -1.00 -34.20 12.10
N GLY A 117 -0.58 -32.98 12.43
CA GLY A 117 0.82 -32.56 12.43
C GLY A 117 1.33 -32.09 11.07
N GLU A 118 0.47 -31.94 10.08
CA GLU A 118 0.85 -31.44 8.75
C GLU A 118 1.06 -29.92 8.82
N ARG A 119 2.23 -29.47 8.37
CA ARG A 119 2.62 -28.05 8.32
C ARG A 119 2.77 -27.63 6.87
N LYS A 120 2.04 -26.59 6.45
CA LYS A 120 2.05 -26.07 5.08
C LYS A 120 2.96 -24.85 4.91
N GLY A 121 3.50 -24.31 6.01
CA GLY A 121 4.38 -23.14 6.02
C GLY A 121 3.64 -21.82 5.76
N ASN A 122 2.32 -21.77 5.99
CA ASN A 122 1.50 -20.57 5.83
C ASN A 122 1.22 -19.90 7.18
N LEU A 123 0.32 -18.91 7.23
CA LEU A 123 0.05 -18.16 8.45
C LEU A 123 -0.74 -18.97 9.49
N ALA A 124 -1.34 -20.10 9.12
CA ALA A 124 -1.93 -21.04 10.08
C ALA A 124 -0.87 -21.74 10.96
N ASP A 125 0.39 -21.76 10.52
CA ASP A 125 1.50 -22.40 11.24
C ASP A 125 2.20 -21.47 12.25
N ILE A 126 1.70 -20.24 12.43
CA ILE A 126 2.24 -19.30 13.41
C ILE A 126 2.15 -19.90 14.82
N SER A 127 3.29 -19.94 15.50
CA SER A 127 3.37 -20.40 16.90
C SER A 127 2.76 -19.40 17.87
N ALA A 128 2.36 -19.89 19.05
CA ALA A 128 1.84 -19.02 20.12
C ALA A 128 2.80 -17.88 20.49
N HIS A 129 4.10 -18.16 20.57
CA HIS A 129 5.13 -17.14 20.84
C HIS A 129 5.22 -16.09 19.72
N GLN A 130 5.18 -16.50 18.44
CA GLN A 130 5.16 -15.54 17.33
C GLN A 130 3.89 -14.69 17.35
N LEU A 131 2.73 -15.27 17.69
CA LEU A 131 1.48 -14.53 17.83
C LEU A 131 1.55 -13.51 18.98
N GLU A 132 2.19 -13.87 20.10
CA GLU A 132 2.44 -12.96 21.22
C GLU A 132 3.36 -11.79 20.82
N MET A 133 4.42 -12.07 20.05
CA MET A 133 5.29 -11.02 19.51
C MET A 133 4.51 -10.06 18.58
N ILE A 134 3.68 -10.62 17.69
CA ILE A 134 2.82 -9.84 16.78
C ILE A 134 1.84 -8.98 17.58
N ASN A 135 1.22 -9.54 18.62
CA ASN A 135 0.29 -8.81 19.48
C ASN A 135 1.00 -7.69 20.26
N THR A 136 2.19 -7.95 20.79
CA THR A 136 3.00 -6.93 21.47
C THR A 136 3.31 -5.76 20.53
N LEU A 137 3.67 -6.06 19.28
CA LEU A 137 3.95 -5.03 18.28
C LEU A 137 2.68 -4.27 17.88
N HIS A 138 1.57 -4.98 17.68
CA HIS A 138 0.26 -4.36 17.40
C HIS A 138 -0.14 -3.37 18.50
N CYS A 139 -0.05 -3.74 19.78
CA CYS A 139 -0.37 -2.84 20.89
C CYS A 139 0.51 -1.59 20.91
N LYS A 140 1.82 -1.74 20.65
CA LYS A 140 2.74 -0.59 20.53
C LYS A 140 2.34 0.31 19.38
N THR A 141 2.05 -0.26 18.21
CA THR A 141 1.62 0.49 17.03
C THR A 141 0.33 1.27 17.27
N VAL A 142 -0.69 0.66 17.89
CA VAL A 142 -1.95 1.34 18.22
C VAL A 142 -1.71 2.50 19.20
N ARG A 143 -0.85 2.32 20.20
CA ARG A 143 -0.51 3.38 21.15
C ARG A 143 0.14 4.58 20.46
N GLU A 144 1.10 4.34 19.57
CA GLU A 144 1.72 5.41 18.78
C GLU A 144 0.69 6.07 17.83
N GLU A 145 -0.21 5.27 17.26
CA GLU A 145 -1.32 5.76 16.42
C GLU A 145 -2.21 6.78 17.12
N ASP A 146 -2.65 6.43 18.32
CA ASP A 146 -3.53 7.26 19.14
C ASP A 146 -2.82 8.50 19.66
N MET A 147 -1.54 8.38 20.03
CA MET A 147 -0.73 9.52 20.45
C MET A 147 -0.60 10.55 19.33
N MET A 148 -0.25 10.11 18.11
CA MET A 148 -0.14 11.02 16.96
C MET A 148 -1.49 11.62 16.57
N SER A 149 -2.55 10.81 16.58
CA SER A 149 -3.92 11.28 16.29
C SER A 149 -4.35 12.38 17.28
N THR A 150 -4.09 12.17 18.57
CA THR A 150 -4.38 13.15 19.63
C THR A 150 -3.60 14.44 19.45
N ARG A 151 -2.29 14.33 19.15
CA ARG A 151 -1.44 15.49 18.89
C ARG A 151 -1.92 16.28 17.66
N MET A 152 -2.27 15.60 16.58
CA MET A 152 -2.81 16.26 15.38
C MET A 152 -4.11 16.98 15.67
N ALA A 153 -5.04 16.34 16.39
CA ALA A 153 -6.30 16.97 16.81
C ALA A 153 -6.07 18.24 17.64
N SER A 154 -5.09 18.24 18.54
CA SER A 154 -4.75 19.43 19.35
C SER A 154 -4.16 20.60 18.55
N LEU A 155 -3.59 20.34 17.36
CA LEU A 155 -3.03 21.38 16.48
C LEU A 155 -4.07 21.95 15.50
N GLN A 156 -5.24 21.31 15.39
CA GLN A 156 -6.35 21.72 14.52
C GLN A 156 -7.46 22.47 15.28
N ALA A 157 -7.37 22.51 16.62
CA ALA A 157 -8.27 23.24 17.50
C ALA A 157 -7.74 24.65 17.79
#